data_AF-A0A371CN75-F1
#
_entry.id   AF-A0A371CN75-F1
#
_cell.length_a   1.000
_cell.length_b   1.000
_cell.length_c   1.000
_cell.angle_alpha   90.00
_cell.angle_beta   90.00
_cell.angle_gamma   90.00
#
_symmetry.space_group_name_H-M   'P 1'
#
loop_
_entity.id
_entity.type
_entity.pdbx_description
1 polymer ?
#
loop_
_entity_poly.entity_id
_entity_poly.type
_entity_poly.pdbx_seq_one_letter_code
_entity_poly.pdbx_strand_id
1 'polypeptide(L)'
;MSDTQAPIYHSSQIARARNADAFIWWPALSIPYPEVIACFDHRLTGSIPAASILRWIELLAGRKFDGMSLGCPETGVPFEHLSIMKYGPSKTTQLRELAPNEPVGMGDYFCKFPPNLSPQDTPELPPSLPIVVPEQYSIASKLCTDNDSGVPTVKIDLTIPAPLRQQRAANVDITKCLLTGNVVDVDSELRWIIPPVFYPSVKYSAYLGIPKGRRDVSYRTSGNLIPMRKDLRKLFDENAFGVDVDDDFKVYRFHKSAVDAADLPERLDASKISEDMRPFLRAHFRWTLSLKFLGGSIEADFPYTEVGNFCTAVEWADRGLDVLYYYSTLDHPIWETPIGRDAKILLDEMRAA
;
A
#
# COMPACT_ATOMS: atom_id res chain seq x y z
N MET A 1 25.69 3.01 19.12
CA MET A 1 25.50 2.73 17.69
C MET A 1 25.39 4.09 17.03
N SER A 2 26.25 4.39 16.06
CA SER A 2 26.15 5.65 15.31
C SER A 2 24.82 5.65 14.57
N ASP A 3 24.00 6.69 14.75
CA ASP A 3 22.83 6.95 13.91
C ASP A 3 23.34 7.12 12.48
N THR A 4 23.33 6.02 11.74
CA THR A 4 23.68 6.05 10.33
C THR A 4 22.40 6.54 9.68
N GLN A 5 22.38 7.82 9.35
CA GLN A 5 21.25 8.48 8.72
C GLN A 5 20.77 7.61 7.55
N ALA A 6 19.48 7.27 7.53
CA ALA A 6 18.92 6.50 6.43
C ALA A 6 19.19 7.24 5.11
N PRO A 7 19.50 6.52 4.02
CA PRO A 7 19.71 7.16 2.73
C PRO A 7 18.50 8.01 2.36
N ILE A 8 18.73 9.17 1.76
CA ILE A 8 17.66 10.13 1.50
C ILE A 8 16.57 9.62 0.54
N TYR A 9 16.90 8.69 -0.36
CA TYR A 9 15.92 8.04 -1.22
C TYR A 9 14.94 7.14 -0.44
N HIS A 10 15.21 6.90 0.86
CA HIS A 10 14.33 6.26 1.83
C HIS A 10 13.68 7.25 2.81
N SER A 11 13.88 8.57 2.64
CA SER A 11 13.45 9.57 3.62
C SER A 11 12.07 10.19 3.34
N SER A 12 11.26 9.59 2.45
CA SER A 12 9.89 10.06 2.23
C SER A 12 9.11 10.13 3.55
N GLN A 13 8.13 11.02 3.63
CA GLN A 13 7.23 11.11 4.78
C GLN A 13 6.55 9.77 5.03
N ILE A 14 6.18 9.03 3.98
CA ILE A 14 5.56 7.71 4.06
C ILE A 14 6.51 6.72 4.75
N ALA A 15 7.75 6.63 4.25
CA ALA A 15 8.75 5.72 4.80
C ALA A 15 9.06 6.05 6.27
N ARG A 16 9.25 7.32 6.61
CA ARG A 16 9.48 7.78 7.98
C ARG A 16 8.30 7.47 8.90
N ALA A 17 7.07 7.76 8.47
CA ALA A 17 5.86 7.50 9.26
C ALA A 17 5.67 6.01 9.55
N ARG A 18 6.15 5.14 8.65
CA ARG A 18 6.12 3.68 8.83
C ARG A 18 7.32 3.12 9.58
N ASN A 19 8.36 3.92 9.84
CA ASN A 19 9.67 3.41 10.25
C ASN A 19 10.17 2.32 9.28
N ALA A 20 9.97 2.56 7.98
CA ALA A 20 10.23 1.56 6.95
C ALA A 20 11.72 1.27 6.82
N ASP A 21 12.04 -0.01 6.70
CA ASP A 21 13.40 -0.52 6.53
C ASP A 21 13.50 -1.60 5.45
N ALA A 22 12.38 -1.95 4.80
CA ALA A 22 12.32 -2.72 3.58
C ALA A 22 11.67 -1.90 2.47
N PHE A 23 12.31 -1.86 1.30
CA PHE A 23 11.90 -1.05 0.15
C PHE A 23 11.79 -1.91 -1.10
N ILE A 24 10.66 -1.81 -1.80
CA ILE A 24 10.40 -2.54 -3.04
C ILE A 24 10.42 -1.57 -4.21
N TRP A 25 11.37 -1.80 -5.10
CA TRP A 25 11.59 -1.05 -6.31
C TRP A 25 10.92 -1.72 -7.50
N TRP A 26 10.33 -0.88 -8.34
CA TRP A 26 9.65 -1.29 -9.55
C TRP A 26 10.36 -0.68 -10.76
N PRO A 27 10.74 -1.48 -11.77
CA PRO A 27 11.19 -0.94 -13.03
C PRO A 27 9.98 -0.35 -13.75
N ALA A 28 9.86 0.97 -13.78
CA ALA A 28 8.89 1.59 -14.66
C ALA A 28 9.34 1.29 -16.11
N LEU A 29 8.47 0.71 -16.94
CA LEU A 29 8.77 0.52 -18.36
C LEU A 29 8.35 1.73 -19.21
N SER A 30 7.44 2.58 -18.69
CA SER A 30 6.97 3.81 -19.34
C SER A 30 7.79 5.05 -18.98
N ILE A 31 8.49 5.02 -17.85
CA ILE A 31 9.42 6.05 -17.38
C ILE A 31 10.78 5.36 -17.27
N PRO A 32 11.89 5.91 -17.79
CA PRO A 32 13.18 5.20 -17.89
C PRO A 32 13.87 4.93 -16.54
N TYR A 33 13.15 5.07 -15.42
CA TYR A 33 13.70 5.13 -14.08
C TYR A 33 12.90 4.24 -13.14
N PRO A 34 13.55 3.34 -12.39
CA PRO A 34 12.88 2.57 -11.35
C PRO A 34 12.40 3.48 -10.21
N GLU A 35 11.33 3.08 -9.54
CA GLU A 35 10.75 3.84 -8.42
C GLU A 35 10.46 2.93 -7.22
N VAL A 36 10.49 3.49 -6.01
CA VAL A 36 10.00 2.79 -4.81
C VAL A 36 8.48 2.79 -4.84
N ILE A 37 7.91 1.61 -5.07
CA ILE A 37 6.45 1.42 -5.10
C ILE A 37 5.90 1.03 -3.74
N ALA A 38 6.73 0.48 -2.86
CA ALA A 38 6.31 0.04 -1.54
C ALA A 38 7.43 0.12 -0.52
N CYS A 39 7.06 0.40 0.72
CA CYS A 39 7.95 0.35 1.85
C CYS A 39 7.19 -0.07 3.13
N PHE A 40 7.87 -0.82 3.99
CA PHE A 40 7.30 -1.32 5.25
C PHE A 40 8.37 -1.55 6.32
N ASP A 41 7.93 -1.65 7.58
CA ASP A 41 8.76 -2.04 8.72
C ASP A 41 8.73 -3.56 8.87
N HIS A 42 9.83 -4.24 8.53
CA HIS A 42 9.87 -5.71 8.56
C HIS A 42 9.69 -6.27 9.98
N ARG A 43 10.00 -5.49 11.02
CA ARG A 43 9.86 -5.92 12.42
C ARG A 43 8.41 -5.96 12.84
N LEU A 44 7.60 -5.03 12.33
CA LEU A 44 6.16 -5.00 12.60
C LEU A 44 5.41 -6.04 11.76
N THR A 45 5.74 -6.17 10.47
CA THR A 45 5.02 -7.07 9.55
C THR A 45 5.45 -8.52 9.67
N GLY A 46 6.62 -8.76 10.25
CA GLY A 46 7.19 -10.10 10.44
C GLY A 46 7.79 -10.65 9.16
N SER A 47 8.09 -11.95 9.16
CA SER A 47 8.67 -12.64 8.01
C SER A 47 7.64 -12.78 6.87
N ILE A 48 7.87 -12.06 5.77
CA ILE A 48 7.05 -12.11 4.55
C ILE A 48 7.83 -12.87 3.47
N PRO A 49 7.34 -14.01 2.96
CA PRO A 49 7.98 -14.67 1.82
C PRO A 49 7.99 -13.79 0.57
N ALA A 50 9.02 -13.89 -0.27
CA ALA A 50 9.09 -13.17 -1.54
C ALA A 50 7.84 -13.40 -2.41
N ALA A 51 7.32 -14.63 -2.45
CA ALA A 51 6.08 -14.93 -3.17
C ALA A 51 4.86 -14.17 -2.63
N SER A 52 4.80 -13.87 -1.32
CA SER A 52 3.71 -13.09 -0.74
C SER A 52 3.81 -11.62 -1.18
N ILE A 53 5.01 -11.04 -1.21
CA ILE A 53 5.22 -9.68 -1.75
C ILE A 53 4.75 -9.59 -3.21
N LEU A 54 5.12 -10.56 -4.04
CA LEU A 54 4.71 -10.61 -5.45
C LEU A 54 3.17 -10.72 -5.57
N ARG A 55 2.52 -11.57 -4.77
CA ARG A 55 1.04 -11.66 -4.73
C ARG A 55 0.38 -10.35 -4.27
N TRP A 56 0.98 -9.63 -3.34
CA TRP A 56 0.45 -8.34 -2.87
C TRP A 56 0.47 -7.30 -3.99
N ILE A 57 1.56 -7.27 -4.75
CA ILE A 57 1.69 -6.43 -5.95
C ILE A 57 0.62 -6.82 -6.99
N GLU A 58 0.46 -8.10 -7.30
CA GLU A 58 -0.60 -8.59 -8.21
C GLU A 58 -2.00 -8.20 -7.74
N LEU A 59 -2.25 -8.29 -6.43
CA LEU A 59 -3.50 -7.91 -5.80
C LEU A 59 -3.77 -6.41 -5.93
N LEU A 60 -2.75 -5.57 -5.76
CA LEU A 60 -2.85 -4.13 -5.90
C LEU A 60 -3.09 -3.72 -7.37
N ALA A 61 -2.34 -4.35 -8.29
CA ALA A 61 -2.45 -4.16 -9.73
C ALA A 61 -3.76 -4.73 -10.33
N GLY A 62 -4.40 -5.70 -9.66
CA GLY A 62 -5.62 -6.35 -10.13
C GLY A 62 -5.39 -7.33 -11.30
N ARG A 63 -4.17 -7.86 -11.45
CA ARG A 63 -3.80 -8.85 -12.46
C ARG A 63 -2.56 -9.65 -12.01
N LYS A 64 -2.37 -10.82 -12.62
CA LYS A 64 -1.17 -11.65 -12.40
C LYS A 64 -0.02 -11.27 -13.34
N PHE A 65 1.21 -11.54 -12.90
CA PHE A 65 2.44 -11.34 -13.66
C PHE A 65 3.22 -12.64 -13.76
N ASP A 66 3.00 -13.38 -14.85
CA ASP A 66 3.71 -14.63 -15.08
C ASP A 66 5.22 -14.36 -15.21
N GLY A 67 6.02 -15.07 -14.41
CA GLY A 67 7.48 -14.94 -14.42
C GLY A 67 8.02 -13.70 -13.72
N MET A 68 7.19 -12.94 -13.00
CA MET A 68 7.68 -11.88 -12.11
C MET A 68 8.43 -12.51 -10.93
N SER A 69 9.58 -11.94 -10.58
CA SER A 69 10.35 -12.38 -9.41
C SER A 69 10.89 -11.19 -8.62
N LEU A 70 11.36 -11.47 -7.40
CA LEU A 70 11.95 -10.47 -6.52
C LEU A 70 13.46 -10.71 -6.43
N GLY A 71 14.25 -9.70 -6.76
CA GLY A 71 15.69 -9.72 -6.58
C GLY A 71 16.12 -8.92 -5.37
N CYS A 72 17.19 -9.34 -4.71
CA CYS A 72 17.93 -8.50 -3.77
C CYS A 72 19.36 -8.31 -4.30
N PRO A 73 20.00 -7.17 -4.01
CA PRO A 73 21.40 -6.96 -4.33
C PRO A 73 22.28 -7.91 -3.47
N GLU A 74 23.37 -8.45 -4.03
CA GLU A 74 24.29 -9.34 -3.27
C GLU A 74 25.20 -8.56 -2.32
N THR A 75 25.60 -7.38 -2.75
CA THR A 75 26.33 -6.36 -1.99
C THR A 75 25.46 -5.11 -2.00
N GLY A 76 25.55 -4.24 -0.98
CA GLY A 76 24.71 -3.03 -0.89
C GLY A 76 24.50 -2.32 -2.24
N VAL A 77 23.30 -1.82 -2.50
CA VAL A 77 22.95 -1.24 -3.81
C VAL A 77 23.74 0.04 -4.03
N PRO A 78 24.59 0.13 -5.07
CA PRO A 78 25.02 1.43 -5.55
C PRO A 78 23.80 2.09 -6.19
N PHE A 79 23.25 3.10 -5.54
CA PHE A 79 22.21 3.93 -6.12
C PHE A 79 22.85 5.01 -7.00
N GLU A 80 22.29 5.20 -8.18
CA GLU A 80 22.64 6.27 -9.11
C GLU A 80 21.54 7.33 -9.06
N HIS A 81 21.98 8.59 -9.09
CA HIS A 81 21.08 9.70 -9.31
C HIS A 81 20.76 9.78 -10.80
N LEU A 82 19.48 9.65 -11.09
CA LEU A 82 18.92 9.71 -12.44
C LEU A 82 18.39 11.11 -12.75
N SER A 83 18.03 11.85 -11.72
CA SER A 83 17.71 13.28 -11.69
C SER A 83 17.76 13.74 -10.23
N ILE A 84 17.51 15.03 -9.96
CA ILE A 84 17.57 15.59 -8.61
C ILE A 84 16.64 14.84 -7.64
N MET A 85 15.43 14.53 -8.08
CA MET A 85 14.42 13.80 -7.29
C MET A 85 14.33 12.31 -7.67
N LYS A 86 15.14 11.84 -8.62
CA LYS A 86 15.05 10.47 -9.16
C LYS A 86 16.28 9.65 -8.86
N TYR A 87 16.04 8.49 -8.28
CA TYR A 87 17.03 7.56 -7.80
C TYR A 87 16.73 6.20 -8.37
N GLY A 88 17.77 5.43 -8.63
CA GLY A 88 17.59 4.05 -9.00
C GLY A 88 18.83 3.24 -8.69
N PRO A 89 18.70 1.92 -8.55
CA PRO A 89 19.85 1.03 -8.56
C PRO A 89 20.67 1.30 -9.81
N SER A 90 21.99 1.26 -9.67
CA SER A 90 22.89 1.26 -10.82
C SER A 90 22.47 0.16 -11.80
N LYS A 91 22.53 0.45 -13.09
CA LYS A 91 22.29 -0.55 -14.15
C LYS A 91 23.25 -1.74 -14.06
N THR A 92 24.38 -1.58 -13.38
CA THR A 92 25.38 -2.62 -13.19
C THR A 92 25.11 -3.50 -11.95
N THR A 93 24.10 -3.16 -11.15
CA THR A 93 23.75 -3.90 -9.92
C THR A 93 23.36 -5.33 -10.28
N GLN A 94 24.15 -6.28 -9.82
CA GLN A 94 23.78 -7.70 -9.90
C GLN A 94 22.77 -8.01 -8.82
N LEU A 95 21.64 -8.59 -9.24
CA LEU A 95 20.54 -8.94 -8.37
C LEU A 95 20.45 -10.46 -8.24
N ARG A 96 20.63 -10.98 -7.04
CA ARG A 96 20.30 -12.36 -6.70
C ARG A 96 18.79 -12.49 -6.63
N GLU A 97 18.25 -13.46 -7.36
CA GLU A 97 16.82 -13.78 -7.28
C GLU A 97 16.51 -14.51 -5.96
N LEU A 98 15.46 -14.06 -5.28
CA LEU A 98 14.97 -14.67 -4.06
C LEU A 98 14.13 -15.90 -4.37
N ALA A 99 14.31 -16.96 -3.59
CA ALA A 99 13.41 -18.10 -3.69
C ALA A 99 11.99 -17.71 -3.22
N PRO A 100 10.91 -18.34 -3.74
CA PRO A 100 9.53 -17.99 -3.39
C PRO A 100 9.22 -17.97 -1.88
N ASN A 101 9.85 -18.88 -1.12
CA ASN A 101 9.70 -19.01 0.34
C ASN A 101 10.75 -18.23 1.13
N GLU A 102 11.68 -17.56 0.47
CA GLU A 102 12.73 -16.79 1.12
C GLU A 102 12.14 -15.55 1.79
N PRO A 103 12.46 -15.29 3.07
CA PRO A 103 11.89 -14.16 3.78
C PRO A 103 12.50 -12.83 3.33
N VAL A 104 11.65 -11.84 3.12
CA VAL A 104 12.00 -10.45 2.85
C VAL A 104 12.17 -9.74 4.19
N GLY A 105 13.43 -9.44 4.54
CA GLY A 105 13.80 -8.66 5.72
C GLY A 105 14.14 -7.21 5.38
N MET A 106 14.93 -6.56 6.23
CA MET A 106 15.46 -5.22 5.97
C MET A 106 16.28 -5.17 4.67
N GLY A 107 16.10 -4.12 3.86
CA GLY A 107 16.90 -3.84 2.68
C GLY A 107 16.09 -3.44 1.44
N ASP A 108 16.80 -3.38 0.31
CA ASP A 108 16.26 -3.04 -0.99
C ASP A 108 15.97 -4.28 -1.84
N TYR A 109 14.79 -4.29 -2.46
CA TYR A 109 14.35 -5.39 -3.31
C TYR A 109 13.81 -4.85 -4.63
N PHE A 110 14.03 -5.60 -5.70
CA PHE A 110 13.75 -5.16 -7.07
C PHE A 110 12.84 -6.16 -7.75
N CYS A 111 11.70 -5.69 -8.25
CA CYS A 111 10.84 -6.51 -9.08
C CYS A 111 11.52 -6.74 -10.44
N LYS A 112 11.65 -8.01 -10.83
CA LYS A 112 12.13 -8.41 -12.16
C LYS A 112 10.97 -8.92 -12.97
N PHE A 113 10.86 -8.43 -14.21
CA PHE A 113 9.89 -8.93 -15.18
C PHE A 113 10.57 -9.85 -16.20
N PRO A 114 9.83 -10.79 -16.79
CA PRO A 114 10.34 -11.53 -17.92
C PRO A 114 10.67 -10.57 -19.07
N PRO A 115 11.71 -10.85 -19.87
CA PRO A 115 12.18 -9.96 -20.93
C PRO A 115 11.14 -9.69 -22.03
N ASN A 116 10.09 -10.52 -22.10
CA ASN A 116 9.04 -10.42 -23.11
C ASN A 116 7.86 -9.54 -22.66
N LEU A 117 7.89 -8.96 -21.46
CA LEU A 117 6.82 -8.07 -21.01
C LEU A 117 6.92 -6.74 -21.78
N SER A 118 5.91 -6.44 -22.59
CA SER A 118 5.84 -5.15 -23.27
C SER A 118 5.76 -4.02 -22.23
N PRO A 119 6.38 -2.85 -22.48
CA PRO A 119 6.18 -1.67 -21.64
C PRO A 119 4.70 -1.32 -21.42
N GLN A 120 3.86 -1.58 -22.43
CA GLN A 120 2.41 -1.35 -22.36
C GLN A 120 1.67 -2.38 -21.48
N ASP A 121 2.30 -3.52 -21.22
CA ASP A 121 1.79 -4.56 -20.34
C ASP A 121 2.21 -4.38 -18.88
N THR A 122 3.07 -3.40 -18.59
CA THR A 122 3.39 -3.00 -17.23
C THR A 122 2.14 -2.44 -16.58
N PRO A 123 1.71 -2.98 -15.44
CA PRO A 123 0.57 -2.45 -14.73
C PRO A 123 0.90 -1.05 -14.20
N GLU A 124 -0.11 -0.18 -14.22
CA GLU A 124 -0.12 0.95 -13.32
C GLU A 124 -0.57 0.43 -11.94
N LEU A 125 0.32 0.55 -10.95
CA LEU A 125 -0.11 0.41 -9.57
C LEU A 125 -1.02 1.58 -9.21
N PRO A 126 -2.01 1.37 -8.33
CA PRO A 126 -2.80 2.51 -7.86
C PRO A 126 -1.86 3.50 -7.18
N PRO A 127 -2.08 4.81 -7.34
CA PRO A 127 -1.26 5.80 -6.65
C PRO A 127 -1.31 5.54 -5.15
N SER A 128 -0.19 5.73 -4.46
CA SER A 128 -0.16 5.68 -3.00
C SER A 128 -1.17 6.68 -2.46
N LEU A 129 -2.09 6.22 -1.61
CA LEU A 129 -2.98 7.13 -0.92
C LEU A 129 -2.17 7.91 0.13
N PRO A 130 -2.47 9.20 0.37
CA PRO A 130 -1.71 10.02 1.31
C PRO A 130 -1.71 9.42 2.72
N ILE A 131 -0.64 9.67 3.49
CA ILE A 131 -0.41 9.12 4.85
C ILE A 131 -1.58 9.45 5.78
N VAL A 132 -2.17 10.63 5.62
CA VAL A 132 -3.28 11.12 6.44
C VAL A 132 -4.60 10.74 5.78
N VAL A 133 -4.81 9.44 5.65
CA VAL A 133 -6.13 8.92 5.38
C VAL A 133 -6.77 8.62 6.74
N PRO A 134 -7.84 9.35 7.14
CA PRO A 134 -8.58 9.05 8.36
C PRO A 134 -9.02 7.58 8.41
N GLU A 135 -9.44 7.09 9.58
CA GLU A 135 -10.13 5.79 9.73
C GLU A 135 -11.02 5.48 8.52
N GLN A 136 -11.06 4.23 8.04
CA GLN A 136 -11.88 3.86 6.87
C GLN A 136 -13.28 4.49 6.91
N TYR A 137 -13.89 4.52 8.10
CA TYR A 137 -15.20 5.12 8.32
C TYR A 137 -15.25 6.63 8.27
N SER A 138 -14.17 7.33 8.63
CA SER A 138 -14.06 8.78 8.48
C SER A 138 -13.91 9.18 7.01
N ILE A 139 -13.19 8.40 6.18
CA ILE A 139 -13.17 8.61 4.72
C ILE A 139 -14.56 8.36 4.13
N ALA A 140 -15.16 7.23 4.47
CA ALA A 140 -16.51 6.86 4.05
C ALA A 140 -17.53 7.97 4.42
N SER A 141 -17.43 8.48 5.64
CA SER A 141 -18.28 9.58 6.12
C SER A 141 -18.04 10.86 5.33
N LYS A 142 -16.78 11.26 5.12
CA LYS A 142 -16.41 12.45 4.31
C LYS A 142 -16.90 12.33 2.86
N LEU A 143 -16.70 11.17 2.22
CA LEU A 143 -17.20 10.88 0.87
C LEU A 143 -18.73 10.97 0.77
N CYS A 144 -19.45 10.75 1.87
CA CYS A 144 -20.90 10.93 1.92
C CYS A 144 -21.35 12.38 2.19
N THR A 145 -20.45 13.28 2.62
CA THR A 145 -20.82 14.64 3.06
C THR A 145 -20.28 15.77 2.18
N ASP A 146 -19.27 15.55 1.33
CA ASP A 146 -18.72 16.61 0.48
C ASP A 146 -19.66 16.98 -0.68
N ASN A 147 -20.34 18.12 -0.52
CA ASN A 147 -21.31 18.70 -1.46
C ASN A 147 -20.68 19.59 -2.55
N ASP A 148 -19.37 19.83 -2.52
CA ASP A 148 -18.72 20.88 -3.33
C ASP A 148 -18.60 20.56 -4.83
N SER A 149 -18.91 19.34 -5.26
CA SER A 149 -18.83 18.97 -6.68
C SER A 149 -20.12 19.24 -7.48
N GLY A 150 -21.20 19.71 -6.85
CA GLY A 150 -22.51 19.85 -7.51
C GLY A 150 -23.14 18.52 -7.93
N VAL A 151 -22.49 17.38 -7.62
CA VAL A 151 -23.02 16.04 -7.81
C VAL A 151 -23.87 15.69 -6.57
N PRO A 152 -25.11 15.22 -6.73
CA PRO A 152 -25.93 14.80 -5.60
C PRO A 152 -25.21 13.75 -4.76
N THR A 153 -24.86 14.11 -3.53
CA THR A 153 -24.31 13.18 -2.54
C THR A 153 -25.40 12.18 -2.17
N VAL A 154 -25.26 10.96 -2.68
CA VAL A 154 -26.07 9.84 -2.19
C VAL A 154 -25.61 9.58 -0.75
N LYS A 155 -26.41 9.96 0.24
CA LYS A 155 -26.18 9.54 1.63
C LYS A 155 -26.26 8.01 1.67
N ILE A 156 -25.11 7.35 1.76
CA ILE A 156 -25.06 5.90 1.86
C ILE A 156 -25.24 5.54 3.34
N ASP A 157 -26.42 5.03 3.67
CA ASP A 157 -26.68 4.47 5.00
C ASP A 157 -25.80 3.23 5.19
N LEU A 158 -24.87 3.31 6.15
CA LEU A 158 -23.98 2.21 6.55
C LEU A 158 -24.62 1.30 7.61
N THR A 159 -25.85 1.59 8.05
CA THR A 159 -26.61 0.72 8.95
C THR A 159 -26.82 -0.63 8.28
N ILE A 160 -26.49 -1.71 9.01
CA ILE A 160 -26.70 -3.07 8.52
C ILE A 160 -28.19 -3.41 8.62
N PRO A 161 -28.88 -3.70 7.49
CA PRO A 161 -30.28 -4.09 7.49
C PRO A 161 -30.54 -5.34 8.36
N ALA A 162 -31.65 -5.34 9.10
CA ALA A 162 -32.04 -6.46 9.95
C ALA A 162 -32.09 -7.83 9.21
N PRO A 163 -32.58 -7.93 7.95
CA PRO A 163 -32.54 -9.20 7.22
C PRO A 163 -31.13 -9.75 7.01
N LEU A 164 -30.14 -8.89 6.75
CA LEU A 164 -28.75 -9.32 6.59
C LEU A 164 -28.12 -9.75 7.91
N ARG A 165 -28.48 -9.07 9.03
CA ARG A 165 -28.06 -9.50 10.37
C ARG A 165 -28.58 -10.89 10.69
N GLN A 166 -29.86 -11.14 10.41
CA GLN A 166 -30.50 -12.44 10.63
C GLN A 166 -29.87 -13.53 9.74
N GLN A 167 -29.67 -13.23 8.45
CA GLN A 167 -28.99 -14.15 7.52
C GLN A 167 -27.58 -14.50 8.00
N ARG A 168 -26.83 -13.54 8.54
CA ARG A 168 -25.51 -13.79 9.09
C ARG A 168 -25.57 -14.63 10.37
N ALA A 169 -26.47 -14.29 11.29
CA ALA A 169 -26.67 -15.03 12.55
C ALA A 169 -27.12 -16.49 12.34
N ALA A 170 -27.80 -16.78 11.22
CA ALA A 170 -28.21 -18.14 10.87
C ALA A 170 -27.03 -19.05 10.47
N ASN A 171 -25.92 -18.47 10.00
CA ASN A 171 -24.79 -19.22 9.45
C ASN A 171 -23.51 -19.09 10.30
N VAL A 172 -23.41 -18.06 11.13
CA VAL A 172 -22.24 -17.76 11.93
C VAL A 172 -22.67 -17.35 13.33
N ASP A 173 -21.96 -17.86 14.33
CA ASP A 173 -22.12 -17.45 15.72
C ASP A 173 -21.65 -15.99 15.88
N ILE A 174 -22.58 -15.05 15.69
CA ILE A 174 -22.32 -13.61 15.82
C ILE A 174 -22.03 -13.17 17.26
N THR A 175 -22.18 -14.08 18.24
CA THR A 175 -21.80 -13.83 19.64
C THR A 175 -20.32 -14.09 19.90
N LYS A 176 -19.57 -14.59 18.91
CA LYS A 176 -18.12 -14.83 18.99
C LYS A 176 -17.36 -13.97 18.00
N CYS A 177 -16.18 -13.51 18.43
CA CYS A 177 -15.30 -12.76 17.56
C CYS A 177 -14.73 -13.72 16.53
N LEU A 178 -14.88 -13.40 15.24
CA LEU A 178 -14.38 -14.26 14.19
C LEU A 178 -12.85 -14.46 14.29
N LEU A 179 -12.13 -13.43 14.73
CA LEU A 179 -10.67 -13.45 14.81
C LEU A 179 -10.17 -14.30 16.00
N THR A 180 -10.80 -14.19 17.16
CA THR A 180 -10.26 -14.78 18.41
C THR A 180 -11.04 -15.98 18.91
N GLY A 181 -12.28 -16.18 18.44
CA GLY A 181 -13.21 -17.18 18.96
C GLY A 181 -13.79 -16.86 20.34
N ASN A 182 -13.27 -15.84 21.03
CA ASN A 182 -13.78 -15.42 22.32
C ASN A 182 -15.21 -14.90 22.18
N VAL A 183 -16.03 -15.17 23.21
CA VAL A 183 -17.35 -14.57 23.34
C VAL A 183 -17.16 -13.07 23.29
N VAL A 184 -17.85 -12.43 22.35
CA VAL A 184 -17.90 -10.99 22.29
C VAL A 184 -18.91 -10.57 23.35
N ASP A 185 -18.49 -9.66 24.22
CA ASP A 185 -19.39 -9.04 25.20
C ASP A 185 -20.60 -8.39 24.51
N VAL A 186 -21.58 -7.90 25.27
CA VAL A 186 -22.75 -7.16 24.76
C VAL A 186 -22.34 -6.01 23.81
N ASP A 187 -21.09 -5.56 23.91
CA ASP A 187 -20.41 -4.59 23.04
C ASP A 187 -19.89 -5.15 21.69
N SER A 188 -20.37 -6.32 21.27
CA SER A 188 -20.06 -6.90 19.96
C SER A 188 -20.64 -6.08 18.81
N GLU A 189 -19.81 -5.81 17.81
CA GLU A 189 -20.25 -5.07 16.64
C GLU A 189 -20.17 -5.97 15.41
N LEU A 190 -21.32 -6.46 14.98
CA LEU A 190 -21.47 -6.94 13.61
C LEU A 190 -21.29 -5.73 12.69
N ARG A 191 -20.29 -5.78 11.81
CA ARG A 191 -19.91 -4.65 10.97
C ARG A 191 -19.56 -5.10 9.55
N TRP A 192 -19.50 -4.15 8.62
CA TRP A 192 -19.02 -4.40 7.26
C TRP A 192 -17.50 -4.70 7.27
N ILE A 193 -17.06 -5.65 6.46
CA ILE A 193 -15.63 -5.87 6.18
C ILE A 193 -15.11 -4.75 5.29
N ILE A 194 -15.79 -4.51 4.16
CA ILE A 194 -15.61 -3.32 3.33
C ILE A 194 -16.92 -2.51 3.38
N PRO A 195 -16.89 -1.26 3.85
CA PRO A 195 -18.04 -0.38 3.80
C PRO A 195 -18.63 -0.31 2.38
N PRO A 196 -19.96 -0.49 2.19
CA PRO A 196 -20.56 -0.45 0.86
C PRO A 196 -20.26 0.83 0.07
N VAL A 197 -20.05 1.97 0.74
CA VAL A 197 -19.64 3.25 0.11
C VAL A 197 -18.32 3.17 -0.66
N PHE A 198 -17.44 2.21 -0.35
CA PHE A 198 -16.17 2.04 -1.06
C PHE A 198 -16.29 1.31 -2.39
N TYR A 199 -17.49 0.86 -2.79
CA TYR A 199 -17.67 0.20 -4.09
C TYR A 199 -17.08 0.96 -5.30
N PRO A 200 -17.08 2.31 -5.38
CA PRO A 200 -16.46 3.02 -6.51
C PRO A 200 -14.94 2.95 -6.47
N SER A 201 -14.36 2.87 -5.27
CA SER A 201 -12.91 2.86 -5.01
C SER A 201 -12.31 1.46 -5.16
N VAL A 202 -13.12 0.42 -5.03
CA VAL A 202 -12.72 -0.98 -5.30
C VAL A 202 -12.75 -1.21 -6.81
N LYS A 203 -11.76 -0.63 -7.51
CA LYS A 203 -11.39 -1.05 -8.86
C LYS A 203 -11.03 -2.54 -8.81
N TYR A 204 -11.34 -3.28 -9.88
CA TYR A 204 -11.04 -4.71 -10.02
C TYR A 204 -11.84 -5.68 -9.13
N SER A 205 -13.12 -5.36 -8.83
CA SER A 205 -14.02 -6.26 -8.09
C SER A 205 -14.03 -7.71 -8.59
N ALA A 206 -13.93 -7.91 -9.91
CA ALA A 206 -13.83 -9.24 -10.52
C ALA A 206 -12.56 -10.01 -10.11
N TYR A 207 -11.41 -9.33 -10.04
CA TYR A 207 -10.15 -9.95 -9.60
C TYR A 207 -10.23 -10.36 -8.12
N LEU A 208 -10.94 -9.57 -7.31
CA LEU A 208 -11.16 -9.87 -5.90
C LEU A 208 -12.13 -11.04 -5.67
N GLY A 209 -12.82 -11.50 -6.71
CA GLY A 209 -13.87 -12.52 -6.62
C GLY A 209 -15.22 -11.96 -6.15
N ILE A 210 -15.39 -10.62 -6.14
CA ILE A 210 -16.67 -9.99 -5.80
C ILE A 210 -17.59 -10.14 -7.03
N PRO A 211 -18.77 -10.78 -6.90
CA PRO A 211 -19.66 -11.02 -8.03
C PRO A 211 -20.01 -9.73 -8.79
N LYS A 212 -19.98 -9.79 -10.12
CA LYS A 212 -20.46 -8.70 -10.98
C LYS A 212 -21.97 -8.59 -10.83
N GLY A 213 -22.44 -7.56 -10.15
CA GLY A 213 -23.86 -7.26 -9.97
C GLY A 213 -24.13 -5.75 -9.95
N ARG A 214 -25.37 -5.33 -9.63
CA ARG A 214 -25.62 -3.94 -9.26
C ARG A 214 -24.70 -3.59 -8.09
N ARG A 215 -23.88 -2.55 -8.27
CA ARG A 215 -22.71 -2.32 -7.42
C ARG A 215 -23.09 -2.08 -5.95
N ASP A 216 -24.20 -1.41 -5.70
CA ASP A 216 -24.79 -1.22 -4.37
C ASP A 216 -25.25 -2.53 -3.70
N VAL A 217 -25.80 -3.46 -4.48
CA VAL A 217 -26.28 -4.76 -3.99
C VAL A 217 -25.11 -5.72 -3.72
N SER A 218 -24.07 -5.69 -4.56
CA SER A 218 -22.94 -6.62 -4.46
C SER A 218 -22.12 -6.50 -3.16
N TYR A 219 -22.15 -5.34 -2.49
CA TYR A 219 -21.47 -5.11 -1.20
C TYR A 219 -22.41 -5.19 0.00
N ARG A 220 -23.73 -5.25 -0.22
CA ARG A 220 -24.73 -5.38 0.85
C ARG A 220 -25.16 -6.84 1.00
N THR A 221 -24.21 -7.70 1.33
CA THR A 221 -24.41 -9.14 1.50
C THR A 221 -24.01 -9.58 2.92
N SER A 222 -24.52 -10.73 3.37
CA SER A 222 -24.10 -11.33 4.64
C SER A 222 -22.62 -11.72 4.66
N GLY A 223 -22.04 -12.05 3.50
CA GLY A 223 -20.61 -12.38 3.38
C GLY A 223 -19.69 -11.20 3.68
N ASN A 224 -20.16 -9.97 3.45
CA ASN A 224 -19.43 -8.74 3.79
C ASN A 224 -19.61 -8.32 5.25
N LEU A 225 -20.16 -9.19 6.13
CA LEU A 225 -20.36 -8.90 7.54
C LEU A 225 -19.44 -9.73 8.42
N ILE A 226 -18.73 -9.09 9.33
CA ILE A 226 -17.80 -9.73 10.27
C ILE A 226 -18.20 -9.41 11.72
N PRO A 227 -18.39 -10.43 12.60
CA PRO A 227 -18.50 -10.21 14.03
C PRO A 227 -17.10 -10.03 14.62
N MET A 228 -16.88 -8.91 15.30
CA MET A 228 -15.57 -8.57 15.86
C MET A 228 -15.72 -7.89 17.22
N ARG A 229 -14.76 -8.10 18.12
CA ARG A 229 -14.64 -7.30 19.35
C ARG A 229 -14.32 -5.85 19.00
N LYS A 230 -14.81 -4.91 19.82
CA LYS A 230 -14.66 -3.47 19.61
C LYS A 230 -13.21 -2.98 19.52
N ASP A 231 -12.32 -3.56 20.32
CA ASP A 231 -10.89 -3.24 20.33
C ASP A 231 -10.20 -3.67 19.02
N LEU A 232 -10.41 -4.93 18.59
CA LEU A 232 -9.89 -5.41 17.30
C LEU A 232 -10.55 -4.72 16.12
N ARG A 233 -11.82 -4.32 16.29
CA ARG A 233 -12.56 -3.59 15.27
C ARG A 233 -11.93 -2.24 14.97
N LYS A 234 -11.52 -1.50 15.99
CA LYS A 234 -10.79 -0.24 15.83
C LYS A 234 -9.51 -0.45 15.01
N LEU A 235 -8.72 -1.47 15.36
CA LEU A 235 -7.50 -1.83 14.63
C LEU A 235 -7.76 -2.19 13.17
N PHE A 236 -8.86 -2.90 12.89
CA PHE A 236 -9.26 -3.31 11.55
C PHE A 236 -9.68 -2.10 10.68
N ASP A 237 -10.43 -1.15 11.26
CA ASP A 237 -10.88 0.08 10.59
C ASP A 237 -9.73 1.07 10.36
N GLU A 238 -8.69 1.03 11.21
CA GLU A 238 -7.44 1.79 11.06
C GLU A 238 -6.44 1.13 10.09
N ASN A 239 -6.76 -0.04 9.54
CA ASN A 239 -5.85 -0.85 8.72
C ASN A 239 -4.54 -1.19 9.46
N ALA A 240 -4.60 -1.34 10.79
CA ALA A 240 -3.43 -1.70 11.59
C ALA A 240 -2.98 -3.14 11.30
N PHE A 241 -3.88 -3.98 10.79
CA PHE A 241 -3.61 -5.32 10.27
C PHE A 241 -4.54 -5.64 9.10
N GLY A 242 -4.22 -6.68 8.35
CA GLY A 242 -5.07 -7.23 7.30
C GLY A 242 -4.91 -8.75 7.17
N VAL A 243 -5.87 -9.39 6.50
CA VAL A 243 -5.95 -10.85 6.38
C VAL A 243 -5.70 -11.27 4.94
N ASP A 244 -4.58 -11.95 4.70
CA ASP A 244 -4.24 -12.50 3.39
C ASP A 244 -4.93 -13.86 3.20
N VAL A 245 -6.10 -13.85 2.56
CA VAL A 245 -6.87 -15.07 2.27
C VAL A 245 -6.16 -16.03 1.31
N ASP A 246 -5.16 -15.54 0.57
CA ASP A 246 -4.41 -16.31 -0.42
C ASP A 246 -3.07 -16.83 0.17
N ASP A 247 -2.77 -16.49 1.43
CA ASP A 247 -1.64 -17.00 2.22
C ASP A 247 -2.16 -17.73 3.47
N ASP A 248 -3.06 -18.69 3.26
CA ASP A 248 -3.69 -19.49 4.33
C ASP A 248 -4.32 -18.64 5.44
N PHE A 249 -4.96 -17.53 5.08
CA PHE A 249 -5.57 -16.59 6.04
C PHE A 249 -4.59 -16.00 7.07
N LYS A 250 -3.32 -15.83 6.69
CA LYS A 250 -2.32 -15.18 7.53
C LYS A 250 -2.71 -13.73 7.83
N VAL A 251 -2.49 -13.34 9.09
CA VAL A 251 -2.75 -12.00 9.61
C VAL A 251 -1.45 -11.21 9.58
N TYR A 252 -1.38 -10.22 8.69
CA TYR A 252 -0.25 -9.30 8.57
C TYR A 252 -0.50 -8.03 9.37
N ARG A 253 0.52 -7.58 10.12
CA ARG A 253 0.46 -6.41 11.00
C ARG A 253 1.26 -5.28 10.38
N PHE A 254 0.71 -4.07 10.40
CA PHE A 254 1.31 -2.89 9.79
C PHE A 254 1.47 -1.73 10.77
N HIS A 255 1.11 -1.95 12.03
CA HIS A 255 1.21 -0.94 13.07
C HIS A 255 1.47 -1.60 14.43
N LYS A 256 2.21 -0.89 15.30
CA LYS A 256 2.58 -1.37 16.63
C LYS A 256 1.36 -1.79 17.47
N SER A 257 0.25 -1.07 17.38
CA SER A 257 -0.98 -1.43 18.10
C SER A 257 -1.57 -2.80 17.73
N ALA A 258 -1.32 -3.29 16.51
CA ALA A 258 -1.73 -4.65 16.11
C ALA A 258 -0.71 -5.73 16.53
N VAL A 259 0.56 -5.35 16.71
CA VAL A 259 1.59 -6.22 17.30
C VAL A 259 1.34 -6.42 18.79
N ASP A 260 0.99 -5.35 19.50
CA ASP A 260 0.72 -5.37 20.94
C ASP A 260 -0.65 -5.99 21.28
N ALA A 261 -1.50 -6.27 20.28
CA ALA A 261 -2.80 -6.92 20.46
C ALA A 261 -2.63 -8.43 20.70
N ALA A 262 -2.46 -8.82 21.97
CA ALA A 262 -2.16 -10.19 22.39
C ALA A 262 -3.13 -11.26 21.85
N ASP A 263 -4.41 -10.93 21.69
CA ASP A 263 -5.42 -11.88 21.22
C ASP A 263 -5.52 -11.97 19.69
N LEU A 264 -4.82 -11.10 18.94
CA LEU A 264 -4.87 -11.12 17.48
C LEU A 264 -4.02 -12.32 16.99
N PRO A 265 -4.63 -13.35 16.36
CA PRO A 265 -3.89 -14.54 15.97
C PRO A 265 -2.92 -14.25 14.83
N GLU A 266 -1.94 -15.13 14.62
CA GLU A 266 -1.09 -15.09 13.43
C GLU A 266 -1.85 -15.52 12.16
N ARG A 267 -2.87 -16.37 12.33
CA ARG A 267 -3.65 -16.94 11.24
C ARG A 267 -5.11 -17.12 11.66
N LEU A 268 -6.04 -16.84 10.75
CA LEU A 268 -7.44 -17.14 11.01
C LEU A 268 -7.75 -18.60 10.71
N ASP A 269 -8.66 -19.16 11.50
CA ASP A 269 -9.19 -20.49 11.27
C ASP A 269 -10.07 -20.48 10.01
N ALA A 270 -9.54 -21.03 8.92
CA ALA A 270 -10.23 -21.13 7.63
C ALA A 270 -11.61 -21.78 7.73
N SER A 271 -11.82 -22.71 8.67
CA SER A 271 -13.12 -23.39 8.85
C SER A 271 -14.23 -22.46 9.34
N LYS A 272 -13.87 -21.30 9.91
CA LYS A 272 -14.80 -20.26 10.36
C LYS A 272 -15.10 -19.22 9.28
N ILE A 273 -14.35 -19.22 8.18
CA ILE A 273 -14.51 -18.25 7.10
C ILE A 273 -15.38 -18.86 6.00
N SER A 274 -16.55 -18.26 5.78
CA SER A 274 -17.44 -18.67 4.70
C SER A 274 -16.88 -18.27 3.33
N GLU A 275 -17.17 -19.06 2.29
CA GLU A 275 -16.69 -18.79 0.93
C GLU A 275 -17.12 -17.41 0.40
N ASP A 276 -18.34 -16.97 0.76
CA ASP A 276 -18.88 -15.66 0.40
C ASP A 276 -18.17 -14.48 1.10
N MET A 277 -17.42 -14.74 2.17
CA MET A 277 -16.65 -13.73 2.90
C MET A 277 -15.27 -13.47 2.31
N ARG A 278 -14.65 -14.49 1.70
CA ARG A 278 -13.27 -14.40 1.17
C ARG A 278 -13.06 -13.20 0.24
N PRO A 279 -13.97 -12.87 -0.71
CA PRO A 279 -13.78 -11.72 -1.58
C PRO A 279 -13.70 -10.38 -0.84
N PHE A 280 -14.46 -10.24 0.24
CA PHE A 280 -14.47 -9.01 1.04
C PHE A 280 -13.24 -8.89 1.93
N LEU A 281 -12.76 -10.00 2.50
CA LEU A 281 -11.47 -10.02 3.21
C LEU A 281 -10.32 -9.69 2.26
N ARG A 282 -10.31 -10.25 1.04
CA ARG A 282 -9.33 -9.89 0.00
C ARG A 282 -9.40 -8.42 -0.36
N ALA A 283 -10.59 -7.85 -0.47
CA ALA A 283 -10.80 -6.43 -0.75
C ALA A 283 -10.30 -5.54 0.40
N HIS A 284 -10.56 -5.90 1.66
CA HIS A 284 -10.03 -5.19 2.84
C HIS A 284 -8.51 -5.29 2.91
N PHE A 285 -7.95 -6.46 2.61
CA PHE A 285 -6.50 -6.63 2.59
C PHE A 285 -5.83 -5.80 1.50
N ARG A 286 -6.40 -5.81 0.28
CA ARG A 286 -5.95 -4.92 -0.80
C ARG A 286 -5.99 -3.45 -0.39
N TRP A 287 -7.07 -3.03 0.28
CA TRP A 287 -7.20 -1.66 0.78
C TRP A 287 -6.15 -1.34 1.86
N THR A 288 -5.93 -2.26 2.79
CA THR A 288 -4.87 -2.16 3.81
C THR A 288 -3.51 -2.00 3.16
N LEU A 289 -3.17 -2.82 2.17
CA LEU A 289 -1.91 -2.72 1.43
C LEU A 289 -1.78 -1.37 0.70
N SER A 290 -2.85 -0.84 0.12
CA SER A 290 -2.79 0.48 -0.54
C SER A 290 -2.44 1.63 0.42
N LEU A 291 -2.73 1.46 1.71
CA LEU A 291 -2.45 2.45 2.75
C LEU A 291 -1.15 2.20 3.51
N LYS A 292 -0.78 0.94 3.69
CA LYS A 292 0.29 0.51 4.60
C LYS A 292 1.52 -0.07 3.91
N PHE A 293 1.40 -0.44 2.64
CA PHE A 293 2.47 -1.04 1.85
C PHE A 293 2.93 -0.11 0.73
N LEU A 294 2.00 0.44 -0.07
CA LEU A 294 2.36 1.30 -1.21
C LEU A 294 2.99 2.64 -0.81
N GLY A 295 3.85 3.18 -1.68
CA GLY A 295 4.58 4.44 -1.50
C GLY A 295 6.01 4.23 -0.99
N GLY A 296 6.65 5.31 -0.58
CA GLY A 296 8.04 5.29 -0.11
C GLY A 296 8.99 6.12 -0.97
N SER A 297 8.62 6.42 -2.22
CA SER A 297 9.32 7.40 -3.05
C SER A 297 9.16 8.81 -2.49
N ILE A 298 10.25 9.59 -2.46
CA ILE A 298 10.24 10.99 -2.02
C ILE A 298 9.39 11.88 -2.94
N GLU A 299 9.25 11.52 -4.22
CA GLU A 299 8.37 12.24 -5.15
C GLU A 299 6.90 12.16 -4.73
N ALA A 300 6.51 11.08 -4.04
CA ALA A 300 5.14 10.88 -3.59
C ALA A 300 4.75 11.79 -2.41
N ASP A 301 5.71 12.50 -1.80
CA ASP A 301 5.44 13.49 -0.76
C ASP A 301 4.88 14.81 -1.33
N PHE A 302 4.97 14.99 -2.66
CA PHE A 302 4.55 16.20 -3.34
C PHE A 302 3.43 15.92 -4.34
N PRO A 303 2.51 16.88 -4.59
CA PRO A 303 1.56 16.77 -5.69
C PRO A 303 2.27 16.57 -7.02
N TYR A 304 1.74 15.68 -7.88
CA TYR A 304 2.34 15.39 -9.19
C TYR A 304 2.60 16.65 -10.04
N THR A 305 1.71 17.64 -9.98
CA THR A 305 1.89 18.93 -10.67
C THR A 305 3.04 19.75 -10.10
N GLU A 306 3.27 19.68 -8.79
CA GLU A 306 4.39 20.37 -8.14
C GLU A 306 5.72 19.72 -8.51
N VAL A 307 5.78 18.38 -8.51
CA VAL A 307 6.92 17.61 -9.03
C VAL A 307 7.18 17.98 -10.49
N GLY A 308 6.15 17.96 -11.34
CA GLY A 308 6.27 18.32 -12.75
C GLY A 308 6.71 19.77 -12.98
N ASN A 309 6.22 20.73 -12.18
CA ASN A 309 6.64 22.13 -12.24
C ASN A 309 8.09 22.33 -11.77
N PHE A 310 8.48 21.64 -10.69
CA PHE A 310 9.85 21.63 -10.20
C PHE A 310 10.77 21.04 -11.25
N CYS A 311 10.48 19.83 -11.73
CA CYS A 311 11.22 19.19 -12.82
C CYS A 311 11.27 20.11 -14.03
N THR A 312 10.17 20.72 -14.49
CA THR A 312 10.21 21.64 -15.65
C THR A 312 11.09 22.86 -15.39
N ALA A 313 10.98 23.50 -14.22
CA ALA A 313 11.80 24.67 -13.87
C ALA A 313 13.29 24.34 -13.82
N VAL A 314 13.63 23.07 -13.53
CA VAL A 314 15.00 22.59 -13.37
C VAL A 314 15.50 21.83 -14.62
N GLU A 315 14.63 21.22 -15.43
CA GLU A 315 14.87 20.49 -16.69
C GLU A 315 14.89 21.43 -17.91
N TRP A 316 14.34 22.64 -17.84
CA TRP A 316 14.59 23.66 -18.87
C TRP A 316 16.08 24.07 -18.95
N ALA A 317 16.91 23.62 -18.00
CA ALA A 317 18.36 23.65 -18.05
C ALA A 317 19.02 22.39 -18.69
N ASP A 318 18.25 21.36 -19.06
CA ASP A 318 18.74 19.98 -19.27
C ASP A 318 18.58 19.43 -20.70
N ARG A 319 18.40 20.29 -21.72
CA ARG A 319 18.59 19.84 -23.12
C ARG A 319 20.07 19.71 -23.50
N GLY A 320 20.92 19.20 -22.59
CA GLY A 320 22.34 19.00 -22.83
C GLY A 320 23.18 18.60 -21.61
N LEU A 321 22.91 17.44 -21.01
CA LEU A 321 23.90 16.51 -20.43
C LEU A 321 25.08 17.12 -19.63
N ASP A 322 24.83 18.06 -18.72
CA ASP A 322 25.84 18.41 -17.73
C ASP A 322 25.20 18.81 -16.39
N VAL A 323 25.46 18.02 -15.34
CA VAL A 323 25.02 18.26 -13.95
C VAL A 323 25.46 19.66 -13.47
N LEU A 324 26.49 20.22 -14.10
CA LEU A 324 26.99 21.58 -13.87
C LEU A 324 25.97 22.69 -14.19
N TYR A 325 24.96 22.44 -15.04
CA TYR A 325 23.99 23.48 -15.43
C TYR A 325 22.90 23.72 -14.37
N TYR A 326 22.58 22.71 -13.53
CA TYR A 326 21.62 22.86 -12.43
C TYR A 326 22.01 23.98 -11.46
N TYR A 327 23.31 24.22 -11.27
CA TYR A 327 23.83 25.22 -10.34
C TYR A 327 23.58 26.66 -10.77
N SER A 328 23.43 26.93 -12.07
CA SER A 328 23.03 28.26 -12.56
C SER A 328 21.60 28.62 -12.15
N THR A 329 20.82 27.64 -11.65
CA THR A 329 19.43 27.82 -11.23
C THR A 329 19.24 27.80 -9.72
N LEU A 330 20.27 27.57 -8.88
CA LEU A 330 20.06 27.47 -7.41
C LEU A 330 19.48 28.76 -6.79
N ASP A 331 19.70 29.91 -7.44
CA ASP A 331 19.10 31.19 -7.05
C ASP A 331 17.63 31.33 -7.50
N HIS A 332 17.12 30.40 -8.31
CA HIS A 332 15.72 30.39 -8.74
C HIS A 332 14.79 30.14 -7.55
N PRO A 333 13.70 30.90 -7.36
CA PRO A 333 12.81 30.78 -6.20
C PRO A 333 12.21 29.38 -5.99
N ILE A 334 12.17 28.53 -7.02
CA ILE A 334 11.72 27.14 -6.91
C ILE A 334 12.52 26.35 -5.86
N TRP A 335 13.78 26.71 -5.64
CA TRP A 335 14.67 26.05 -4.67
C TRP A 335 14.37 26.41 -3.21
N GLU A 336 13.52 27.42 -2.97
CA GLU A 336 13.01 27.79 -1.64
C GLU A 336 11.66 27.16 -1.32
N THR A 337 11.04 26.47 -2.29
CA THR A 337 9.85 25.65 -2.06
C THR A 337 10.19 24.42 -1.21
N PRO A 338 9.21 23.74 -0.58
CA PRO A 338 9.44 22.49 0.12
C PRO A 338 10.17 21.44 -0.73
N ILE A 339 9.70 21.19 -1.96
CA ILE A 339 10.37 20.25 -2.89
C ILE A 339 11.79 20.70 -3.25
N GLY A 340 12.01 22.00 -3.42
CA GLY A 340 13.33 22.58 -3.69
C GLY A 340 14.32 22.39 -2.53
N ARG A 341 13.87 22.51 -1.28
CA ARG A 341 14.73 22.26 -0.13
C ARG A 341 15.13 20.79 -0.01
N ASP A 342 14.18 19.87 -0.20
CA ASP A 342 14.48 18.43 -0.18
C ASP A 342 15.44 18.08 -1.34
N ALA A 343 15.20 18.64 -2.53
CA ALA A 343 16.08 18.58 -3.68
C ALA A 343 17.51 19.11 -3.42
N LYS A 344 17.69 20.15 -2.60
CA LYS A 344 19.04 20.64 -2.25
C LYS A 344 19.81 19.63 -1.40
N ILE A 345 19.14 19.04 -0.40
CA ILE A 345 19.77 18.03 0.47
C ILE A 345 20.20 16.84 -0.39
N LEU A 346 19.31 16.40 -1.28
CA LEU A 346 19.56 15.37 -2.29
C LEU A 346 20.80 15.68 -3.14
N LEU A 347 20.89 16.92 -3.66
CA LEU A 347 22.01 17.38 -4.47
C LEU A 347 23.33 17.49 -3.69
N ASP A 348 23.29 17.82 -2.40
CA ASP A 348 24.47 17.86 -1.55
C ASP A 348 25.00 16.46 -1.22
N GLU A 349 24.12 15.47 -1.03
CA GLU A 349 24.51 14.06 -0.90
C GLU A 349 25.18 13.54 -2.19
N MET A 350 24.66 13.91 -3.38
CA MET A 350 25.29 13.59 -4.67
C MET A 350 26.75 14.01 -4.74
N ARG A 351 27.09 15.16 -4.14
CA ARG A 351 28.43 15.74 -4.20
C ARG A 351 29.39 15.07 -3.25
N ALA A 352 28.87 14.43 -2.20
CA ALA A 352 29.67 13.79 -1.16
C ALA A 352 30.00 12.33 -1.47
N ALA A 353 29.18 11.67 -2.29
CA ALA A 353 29.42 10.32 -2.83
C ALA A 353 30.40 10.34 -4.00
#